data_AF-H2LN03-F1
#
_entry.id   AF-H2LN03-F1
#
_cell.length_a   1.000
_cell.length_b   1.000
_cell.length_c   1.000
_cell.angle_alpha   90.00
_cell.angle_beta   90.00
_cell.angle_gamma   90.00
#
_symmetry.space_group_name_H-M   'P 1'
#
loop_
_entity.id
_entity.type
_entity.pdbx_description
1 polymer ?
#
loop_
_entity_poly.entity_id
_entity_poly.type
_entity_poly.pdbx_seq_one_letter_code
_entity_poly.pdbx_strand_id
1 'polypeptide(L)'
;MQHSVLKYDQKRVNLNEAAFSCSICLDLLDIPVTIPCGHSYCMVCIKGFWKGKENDSRSCPQCRETFTSAPALVKNTMLAALTEELQKTGICPPAAEHHYAGAEDVACDICTGKKLHAVKSCLTCLASYCEEHLQPHSDVAAFKKHKLVEPFKNLQETICSIHNEVMKLFCRTDQKCICYLCSVEEHKGHDTVSAAAERTERQRELEENQLQIQQRIQDREKEVKLLQQQEEATNMSVDQVVENSEKIFTDIICLIDKKKGEVKNKFRSQQQTKVGQVKGLQEELEQEITELKRRDAELKQLSLTEDHHQFLHSYSSLPPLSGESTHSSSIIVRPPGNLKDVTAAVLELRKKLEDILREELTRISLTITQVDVSPWEPKSRPDFLTYYRNLTLDPNTAHTRLMMLKKKKVIGVARTLHYTSGKQL
;
A
#
# COMPACT_ATOMS: atom_id res chain seq x y z
N MET A 1 -43.92 2.95 10.28
CA MET A 1 -43.92 1.59 10.86
C MET A 1 -42.48 1.14 10.99
N GLN A 2 -41.93 1.21 12.20
CA GLN A 2 -40.56 0.75 12.52
C GLN A 2 -40.56 -0.78 12.59
N HIS A 3 -39.66 -1.43 11.86
CA HIS A 3 -39.41 -2.87 11.98
C HIS A 3 -38.50 -3.14 13.19
N SER A 4 -39.05 -3.85 14.18
CA SER A 4 -38.34 -4.45 15.31
C SER A 4 -37.82 -5.84 14.91
N VAL A 5 -36.49 -6.04 14.96
CA VAL A 5 -35.88 -7.37 14.86
C VAL A 5 -35.53 -7.84 16.27
N LEU A 6 -36.06 -9.00 16.62
CA LEU A 6 -35.98 -9.69 17.90
C LEU A 6 -34.53 -10.08 18.23
N LYS A 7 -34.08 -9.76 19.46
CA LYS A 7 -32.85 -10.34 20.05
C LYS A 7 -33.16 -11.74 20.55
N TYR A 8 -32.43 -12.74 20.06
CA TYR A 8 -32.44 -14.10 20.60
C TYR A 8 -31.49 -14.17 21.80
N ASP A 9 -32.02 -14.48 22.99
CA ASP A 9 -31.23 -14.78 24.19
C ASP A 9 -30.62 -16.18 24.06
N GLN A 10 -29.28 -16.23 24.03
CA GLN A 10 -28.52 -17.48 23.99
C GLN A 10 -28.32 -17.97 25.43
N LYS A 11 -29.17 -18.90 25.88
CA LYS A 11 -29.03 -19.59 27.17
C LYS A 11 -27.67 -20.31 27.22
N ARG A 12 -26.76 -19.83 28.08
CA ARG A 12 -25.49 -20.49 28.41
C ARG A 12 -25.76 -21.87 29.03
N VAL A 13 -25.28 -22.93 28.39
CA VAL A 13 -25.25 -24.28 28.96
C VAL A 13 -24.10 -24.31 29.97
N ASN A 14 -24.41 -24.58 31.25
CA ASN A 14 -23.40 -24.74 32.30
C ASN A 14 -22.78 -26.13 32.15
N LEU A 15 -21.64 -26.19 31.45
CA LEU A 15 -20.89 -27.43 31.22
C LEU A 15 -20.14 -27.79 32.51
N ASN A 16 -20.43 -28.98 33.07
CA ASN A 16 -19.86 -29.43 34.34
C ASN A 16 -18.35 -29.69 34.17
N GLU A 17 -17.50 -28.94 34.87
CA GLU A 17 -16.02 -28.96 34.75
C GLU A 17 -15.43 -30.36 35.00
N ALA A 18 -16.02 -31.11 35.93
CA ALA A 18 -15.64 -32.49 36.24
C ALA A 18 -15.81 -33.47 35.06
N ALA A 19 -16.64 -33.14 34.06
CA ALA A 19 -16.83 -33.98 32.88
C ALA A 19 -15.67 -33.87 31.87
N PHE A 20 -14.80 -32.87 32.01
CA PHE A 20 -13.68 -32.58 31.09
C PHE A 20 -12.31 -32.67 31.77
N SER A 21 -12.25 -33.19 32.99
CA SER A 21 -11.01 -33.40 33.73
C SER A 21 -10.37 -34.75 33.39
N CYS A 22 -9.04 -34.77 33.30
CA CYS A 22 -8.26 -35.99 33.16
C CYS A 22 -8.19 -36.73 34.49
N SER A 23 -8.62 -37.98 34.57
CA SER A 23 -8.56 -38.76 35.82
C SER A 23 -7.15 -39.21 36.25
N ILE A 24 -6.09 -38.84 35.50
CA ILE A 24 -4.69 -39.09 35.88
C ILE A 24 -4.06 -37.86 36.56
N CYS A 25 -4.10 -36.69 35.91
CA CYS A 25 -3.54 -35.46 36.48
C CYS A 25 -4.57 -34.63 37.25
N LEU A 26 -5.85 -34.98 37.16
CA LEU A 26 -7.00 -34.31 37.76
C LEU A 26 -7.28 -32.89 37.22
N ASP A 27 -6.47 -32.41 36.27
CA ASP A 27 -6.65 -31.14 35.56
C ASP A 27 -7.57 -31.26 34.33
N LEU A 28 -7.98 -30.13 33.78
CA LEU A 28 -8.68 -30.06 32.49
C LEU A 28 -7.86 -30.77 31.39
N LEU A 29 -8.53 -31.52 30.52
CA LEU A 29 -7.86 -32.31 29.47
C LEU A 29 -7.01 -31.44 28.52
N ASP A 30 -5.70 -31.65 28.54
CA ASP A 30 -4.74 -31.05 27.59
C ASP A 30 -4.38 -32.06 26.49
N ILE A 31 -4.60 -31.66 25.23
CA ILE A 31 -4.55 -32.54 24.05
C ILE A 31 -5.30 -33.86 24.34
N PRO A 32 -6.63 -33.81 24.53
CA PRO A 32 -7.43 -34.97 24.91
C PRO A 32 -7.30 -36.10 23.90
N VAL A 33 -7.18 -37.33 24.40
CA VAL A 33 -7.27 -38.56 23.62
C VAL A 33 -8.30 -39.47 24.24
N THR A 34 -9.20 -39.98 23.40
CA THR A 34 -10.19 -40.99 23.79
C THR A 34 -9.68 -42.36 23.39
N ILE A 35 -9.55 -43.25 24.38
CA ILE A 35 -9.13 -44.65 24.16
C ILE A 35 -10.38 -45.52 23.86
N PRO A 36 -10.23 -46.75 23.33
CA PRO A 36 -11.37 -47.52 22.79
C PRO A 36 -12.53 -47.75 23.76
N CYS A 37 -12.28 -47.80 25.08
CA CYS A 37 -13.31 -47.91 26.10
C CYS A 37 -14.11 -46.60 26.34
N GLY A 38 -13.85 -45.53 25.59
CA GLY A 38 -14.56 -44.24 25.67
C GLY A 38 -14.03 -43.24 26.72
N HIS A 39 -13.10 -43.65 27.58
CA HIS A 39 -12.48 -42.73 28.55
C HIS A 39 -11.45 -41.82 27.87
N SER A 40 -11.35 -40.59 28.37
CA SER A 40 -10.47 -39.57 27.78
C SER A 40 -9.42 -39.07 28.77
N TYR A 41 -8.21 -38.86 28.28
CA TYR A 41 -7.03 -38.47 29.07
C TYR A 41 -6.19 -37.47 28.31
N CYS A 42 -5.33 -36.72 29.00
CA CYS A 42 -4.29 -35.95 28.32
C CYS A 42 -3.35 -36.91 27.59
N MET A 43 -2.97 -36.59 26.35
CA MET A 43 -2.08 -37.40 25.52
C MET A 43 -0.81 -37.82 26.27
N VAL A 44 -0.21 -36.89 27.03
CA VAL A 44 1.02 -37.14 27.81
C VAL A 44 0.74 -38.06 28.99
N CYS A 45 -0.38 -37.88 29.69
CA CYS A 45 -0.74 -38.65 30.88
C CYS A 45 -0.97 -40.14 30.53
N ILE A 46 -1.74 -40.44 29.48
CA ILE A 46 -1.99 -41.82 29.08
C ILE A 46 -0.75 -42.51 28.49
N LYS A 47 0.09 -41.77 27.74
CA LYS A 47 1.39 -42.27 27.26
C LYS A 47 2.34 -42.57 28.43
N GLY A 48 2.36 -41.71 29.43
CA GLY A 48 3.13 -41.90 30.66
C GLY A 48 2.68 -43.13 31.44
N PHE A 49 1.36 -43.31 31.59
CA PHE A 49 0.78 -44.46 32.29
C PHE A 49 1.07 -45.81 31.62
N TRP A 50 1.17 -45.83 30.28
CA TRP A 50 1.53 -47.03 29.53
C TRP A 50 3.05 -47.21 29.33
N LYS A 51 3.88 -46.24 29.75
CA LYS A 51 5.34 -46.33 29.61
C LYS A 51 5.89 -47.41 30.55
N GLY A 52 6.63 -48.37 29.99
CA GLY A 52 7.26 -49.46 30.75
C GLY A 52 6.43 -50.76 30.88
N LYS A 53 5.24 -50.84 30.28
CA LYS A 53 4.46 -52.07 30.17
C LYS A 53 4.66 -52.68 28.79
N GLU A 54 5.75 -53.43 28.61
CA GLU A 54 6.18 -53.88 27.28
C GLU A 54 5.46 -55.12 26.73
N ASN A 55 4.78 -55.95 27.55
CA ASN A 55 4.09 -57.14 27.00
C ASN A 55 2.81 -57.60 27.70
N ASP A 56 2.34 -56.92 28.76
CA ASP A 56 1.06 -57.26 29.39
C ASP A 56 0.10 -56.06 29.34
N SER A 57 -0.96 -56.26 28.55
CA SER A 57 -2.22 -55.50 28.50
C SER A 57 -2.14 -54.01 28.88
N ARG A 58 -2.14 -53.11 27.88
CA ARG A 58 -2.41 -51.70 28.14
C ARG A 58 -3.85 -51.60 28.66
N SER A 59 -4.04 -51.15 29.90
CA SER A 59 -5.35 -51.03 30.50
C SER A 59 -5.80 -49.58 30.62
N CYS A 60 -7.11 -49.38 30.60
CA CYS A 60 -7.72 -48.09 30.93
C CYS A 60 -7.53 -47.77 32.43
N PRO A 61 -7.02 -46.59 32.80
CA PRO A 61 -6.90 -46.17 34.20
C PRO A 61 -8.23 -46.15 34.99
N GLN A 62 -9.37 -45.90 34.33
CA GLN A 62 -10.68 -45.83 34.99
C GLN A 62 -11.41 -47.17 35.06
N CYS A 63 -11.66 -47.80 33.91
CA CYS A 63 -12.47 -49.04 33.86
C CYS A 63 -11.62 -50.32 33.86
N ARG A 64 -10.30 -50.21 33.80
CA ARG A 64 -9.33 -51.33 33.77
C ARG A 64 -9.49 -52.29 32.60
N GLU A 65 -10.28 -51.93 31.58
CA GLU A 65 -10.39 -52.68 30.34
C GLU A 65 -9.02 -52.79 29.66
N THR A 66 -8.65 -54.01 29.26
CA THR A 66 -7.35 -54.37 28.72
C THR A 66 -7.40 -54.42 27.19
N PHE A 67 -6.41 -53.81 26.54
CA PHE A 67 -6.28 -53.79 25.09
C PHE A 67 -5.13 -54.71 24.65
N THR A 68 -5.43 -55.65 23.74
CA THR A 68 -4.50 -56.69 23.26
C THR A 68 -3.39 -56.13 22.36
N SER A 69 -3.61 -54.96 21.74
CA SER A 69 -2.63 -54.23 20.95
C SER A 69 -2.59 -52.76 21.40
N ALA A 70 -1.49 -52.06 21.11
CA ALA A 70 -1.36 -50.64 21.45
C ALA A 70 -2.42 -49.83 20.68
N PRO A 71 -3.43 -49.23 21.34
CA PRO A 71 -4.38 -48.39 20.61
C PRO A 71 -3.67 -47.14 20.10
N ALA A 72 -3.94 -46.78 18.84
CA ALA A 72 -3.44 -45.55 18.26
C ALA A 72 -4.03 -44.34 19.00
N LEU A 73 -3.16 -43.53 19.61
CA LEU A 73 -3.59 -42.34 20.35
C LEU A 73 -3.67 -41.16 19.39
N VAL A 74 -4.90 -40.79 19.02
CA VAL A 74 -5.21 -39.64 18.15
C VAL A 74 -5.91 -38.57 18.98
N LYS A 75 -5.57 -37.30 18.74
CA LYS A 75 -6.22 -36.16 19.40
C LYS A 75 -7.73 -36.18 19.11
N ASN A 76 -8.55 -36.14 20.17
CA ASN A 76 -9.97 -35.92 20.06
C ASN A 76 -10.22 -34.41 19.83
N THR A 77 -10.53 -34.06 18.58
CA THR A 77 -10.72 -32.66 18.17
C THR A 77 -11.94 -32.01 18.80
N MET A 78 -13.00 -32.78 19.09
CA MET A 78 -14.21 -32.25 19.72
C MET A 78 -13.97 -31.90 21.20
N LEU A 79 -13.33 -32.80 21.96
CA LEU A 79 -12.99 -32.52 23.36
C LEU A 79 -12.00 -31.36 23.46
N ALA A 80 -11.04 -31.28 22.54
CA ALA A 80 -10.08 -30.18 22.50
C ALA A 80 -10.77 -28.82 22.27
N ALA A 81 -11.73 -28.75 21.34
CA ALA A 81 -12.49 -27.53 21.10
C ALA A 81 -13.31 -27.12 22.33
N LEU A 82 -13.93 -28.09 23.02
CA LEU A 82 -14.72 -27.83 24.24
C LEU A 82 -13.86 -27.37 25.42
N THR A 83 -12.67 -27.97 25.63
CA THR A 83 -11.73 -27.53 26.68
C THR A 83 -11.16 -26.14 26.38
N GLU A 84 -10.89 -25.83 25.11
CA GLU A 84 -10.44 -24.50 24.69
C GLU A 84 -11.52 -23.43 24.89
N GLU A 85 -12.80 -23.74 24.65
CA GLU A 85 -13.90 -22.82 24.97
C GLU A 85 -14.10 -22.64 26.48
N LEU A 86 -13.95 -23.69 27.29
CA LEU A 86 -14.01 -23.60 28.74
C LEU A 86 -12.89 -22.70 29.30
N GLN A 87 -11.66 -22.83 28.79
CA GLN A 87 -10.55 -21.95 29.16
C GLN A 87 -10.80 -20.49 28.79
N LYS A 88 -11.43 -20.22 27.63
CA LYS A 88 -11.77 -18.85 27.18
C LYS A 88 -12.89 -18.20 28.00
N THR A 89 -13.75 -18.98 28.64
CA THR A 89 -14.88 -18.46 29.44
C THR A 89 -14.50 -18.08 30.88
N GLY A 90 -13.23 -18.21 31.26
CA GLY A 90 -12.70 -17.62 32.50
C GLY A 90 -13.20 -18.31 33.78
N ILE A 91 -13.64 -19.55 33.70
CA ILE A 91 -13.99 -20.37 34.87
C ILE A 91 -12.75 -21.20 35.23
N CYS A 92 -11.77 -20.57 35.88
CA CYS A 92 -10.78 -21.30 36.67
C CYS A 92 -10.17 -20.34 37.71
N PRO A 93 -10.37 -20.58 39.01
CA PRO A 93 -9.47 -20.03 40.03
C PRO A 93 -8.10 -20.70 39.86
N PRO A 94 -6.98 -20.01 40.15
CA PRO A 94 -5.64 -20.58 39.98
C PRO A 94 -5.50 -21.84 40.86
N ALA A 95 -5.15 -22.96 40.24
CA ALA A 95 -4.88 -24.22 40.93
C ALA A 95 -3.77 -24.05 41.97
N ALA A 96 -3.97 -24.65 43.14
CA ALA A 96 -3.07 -24.56 44.27
C ALA A 96 -1.65 -25.11 43.97
N GLU A 97 -0.66 -24.25 44.14
CA GLU A 97 0.69 -24.46 44.70
C GLU A 97 1.46 -25.75 44.35
N HIS A 98 1.83 -25.94 43.09
CA HIS A 98 3.14 -26.52 42.74
C HIS A 98 3.73 -25.78 41.54
N HIS A 99 4.42 -24.68 41.82
CA HIS A 99 5.06 -23.82 40.83
C HIS A 99 6.26 -24.51 40.18
N TYR A 100 6.02 -25.26 39.11
CA TYR A 100 7.06 -25.72 38.20
C TYR A 100 7.69 -24.52 37.48
N ALA A 101 9.01 -24.60 37.20
CA ALA A 101 9.71 -23.54 36.50
C ALA A 101 9.21 -23.44 35.04
N GLY A 102 8.66 -22.28 34.65
CA GLY A 102 8.36 -21.94 33.27
C GLY A 102 9.61 -21.55 32.45
N ALA A 103 9.42 -21.16 31.19
CA ALA A 103 10.53 -20.78 30.29
C ALA A 103 11.29 -19.53 30.76
N GLU A 104 10.66 -18.69 31.58
CA GLU A 104 11.24 -17.47 32.11
C GLU A 104 11.78 -17.60 33.54
N ASP A 105 11.43 -18.69 34.24
CA ASP A 105 11.78 -18.90 35.63
C ASP A 105 13.16 -19.55 35.80
N VAL A 106 13.83 -19.24 36.90
CA VAL A 106 15.04 -19.96 37.31
C VAL A 106 14.61 -21.28 37.96
N ALA A 107 15.12 -22.40 37.46
CA ALA A 107 14.78 -23.71 37.97
C ALA A 107 15.62 -24.08 39.21
N CYS A 108 15.05 -24.85 40.13
CA CYS A 108 15.80 -25.39 41.26
C CYS A 108 16.87 -26.40 40.79
N ASP A 109 18.08 -26.25 41.29
CA ASP A 109 19.24 -27.07 40.91
C ASP A 109 19.23 -28.45 41.58
N ILE A 110 18.51 -28.60 42.69
CA ILE A 110 18.48 -29.82 43.50
C ILE A 110 17.33 -30.76 43.08
N CYS A 111 16.23 -30.22 42.54
CA CYS A 111 15.09 -31.03 42.10
C CYS A 111 15.51 -32.07 41.05
N THR A 112 15.19 -33.34 41.29
CA THR A 112 15.34 -34.41 40.30
C THR A 112 14.06 -34.55 39.47
N GLY A 113 14.18 -34.51 38.13
CA GLY A 113 13.04 -34.63 37.21
C GLY A 113 12.46 -33.28 36.78
N LYS A 114 11.14 -33.08 36.90
CA LYS A 114 10.52 -31.76 36.64
C LYS A 114 10.96 -30.79 37.73
N LYS A 115 11.71 -29.77 37.35
CA LYS A 115 12.27 -28.80 38.30
C LYS A 115 11.21 -27.78 38.73
N LEU A 116 11.13 -27.55 40.03
CA LEU A 116 10.34 -26.47 40.60
C LEU A 116 11.02 -25.12 40.35
N HIS A 117 10.26 -24.03 40.34
CA HIS A 117 10.83 -22.69 40.33
C HIS A 117 11.70 -22.48 41.58
N ALA A 118 12.84 -21.82 41.41
CA ALA A 118 13.67 -21.39 42.50
C ALA A 118 13.08 -20.12 43.13
N VAL A 119 13.08 -20.06 44.45
CA VAL A 119 12.66 -18.89 45.23
C VAL A 119 13.85 -18.05 45.70
N LYS A 120 15.03 -18.67 45.87
CA LYS A 120 16.29 -18.01 46.22
C LYS A 120 17.48 -18.73 45.61
N SER A 121 18.54 -17.98 45.35
CA SER A 121 19.86 -18.52 45.03
C SER A 121 20.83 -18.25 46.17
N CYS A 122 21.66 -19.25 46.49
CA CYS A 122 22.69 -19.13 47.52
C CYS A 122 24.04 -18.79 46.88
N LEU A 123 24.63 -17.67 47.28
CA LEU A 123 25.93 -17.23 46.76
C LEU A 123 27.10 -18.05 47.32
N THR A 124 26.87 -18.87 48.35
CA THR A 124 27.89 -19.74 48.94
C THR A 124 27.84 -21.14 48.33
N CYS A 125 26.64 -21.68 48.11
CA CYS A 125 26.44 -23.00 47.49
C CYS A 125 26.45 -22.96 45.97
N LEU A 126 26.36 -21.77 45.37
CA LEU A 126 26.28 -21.53 43.92
C LEU A 126 25.14 -22.31 43.23
N ALA A 127 24.02 -22.40 43.93
CA ALA A 127 22.83 -23.12 43.51
C ALA A 127 21.55 -22.35 43.83
N SER A 128 20.51 -22.63 43.06
CA SER A 128 19.18 -22.07 43.17
C SER A 128 18.22 -23.11 43.74
N TYR A 129 17.40 -22.70 44.71
CA TYR A 129 16.58 -23.60 45.52
C TYR A 129 15.11 -23.22 45.41
N CYS A 130 14.24 -24.21 45.22
CA CYS A 130 12.81 -24.06 45.51
C CYS A 130 12.59 -24.01 47.03
N GLU A 131 11.38 -23.65 47.46
CA GLU A 131 11.05 -23.48 48.89
C GLU A 131 11.46 -24.69 49.75
N GLU A 132 11.17 -25.90 49.28
CA GLU A 132 11.52 -27.16 49.95
C GLU A 132 13.04 -27.34 50.10
N HIS A 133 13.79 -27.17 49.01
CA HIS A 133 15.24 -27.32 49.04
C HIS A 133 15.96 -26.13 49.69
N LEU A 134 15.26 -25.03 49.94
CA LEU A 134 15.79 -23.87 50.66
C LEU A 134 15.74 -24.07 52.18
N GLN A 135 14.79 -24.84 52.70
CA GLN A 135 14.59 -25.03 54.16
C GLN A 135 15.87 -25.32 54.96
N PRO A 136 16.82 -26.16 54.50
CA PRO A 136 18.07 -26.40 55.23
C PRO A 136 18.90 -25.13 55.48
N HIS A 137 18.78 -24.11 54.63
CA HIS A 137 19.45 -22.81 54.83
C HIS A 137 18.85 -22.00 55.99
N SER A 138 17.59 -22.28 56.34
CA SER A 138 16.88 -21.67 57.47
C SER A 138 16.99 -22.51 58.75
N ASP A 139 17.04 -23.84 58.64
CA ASP A 139 16.95 -24.72 59.81
C ASP A 139 18.31 -25.14 60.36
N VAL A 140 19.31 -25.31 59.49
CA VAL A 140 20.64 -25.79 59.88
C VAL A 140 21.53 -24.61 60.25
N ALA A 141 22.04 -24.59 61.49
CA ALA A 141 22.87 -23.50 62.01
C ALA A 141 24.12 -23.18 61.16
N ALA A 142 24.69 -24.19 60.48
CA ALA A 142 25.82 -24.01 59.58
C ALA A 142 25.46 -23.19 58.32
N PHE A 143 24.25 -23.35 57.80
CA PHE A 143 23.81 -22.74 56.54
C PHE A 143 23.08 -21.41 56.73
N LYS A 144 22.66 -21.07 57.95
CA LYS A 144 22.08 -19.75 58.30
C LYS A 144 22.97 -18.55 57.94
N LYS A 145 24.29 -18.76 57.81
CA LYS A 145 25.26 -17.72 57.44
C LYS A 145 25.38 -17.53 55.93
N HIS A 146 24.82 -18.42 55.13
CA HIS A 146 24.88 -18.33 53.68
C HIS A 146 24.05 -17.14 53.20
N LYS A 147 24.58 -16.40 52.22
CA LYS A 147 23.86 -15.25 51.65
C LYS A 147 22.90 -15.72 50.56
N LEU A 148 21.60 -15.59 50.84
CA LEU A 148 20.53 -15.83 49.88
C LEU A 148 20.16 -14.55 49.15
N VAL A 149 19.95 -14.65 47.84
CA VAL A 149 19.52 -13.55 46.97
C VAL A 149 18.35 -13.97 46.08
N GLU A 150 17.69 -13.01 45.44
CA GLU A 150 16.71 -13.31 44.41
C GLU A 150 17.33 -14.18 43.32
N PRO A 151 16.61 -15.19 42.82
CA PRO A 151 17.11 -16.07 41.78
C PRO A 151 17.20 -15.30 40.47
N PHE A 152 18.35 -15.37 39.80
CA PHE A 152 18.54 -14.80 38.47
C PHE A 152 19.19 -15.82 37.55
N LYS A 153 18.90 -15.68 36.25
CA LYS A 153 19.45 -16.57 35.21
C LYS A 153 20.97 -16.46 35.20
N ASN A 154 21.65 -17.60 35.07
CA ASN A 154 23.10 -17.72 34.99
C ASN A 154 23.86 -17.24 36.25
N LEU A 155 23.49 -17.74 37.43
CA LEU A 155 24.22 -17.49 38.69
C LEU A 155 25.76 -17.64 38.53
N GLN A 156 26.19 -18.68 37.80
CA GLN A 156 27.60 -18.96 37.53
C GLN A 156 28.32 -17.82 36.77
N GLU A 157 27.62 -17.07 35.91
CA GLU A 157 28.20 -15.91 35.18
C GLU A 157 28.45 -14.69 36.07
N THR A 158 27.95 -14.70 37.31
CA THR A 158 28.19 -13.64 38.30
C THR A 158 29.27 -13.98 39.32
N ILE A 159 29.84 -15.18 39.22
CA ILE A 159 30.94 -15.65 40.06
C ILE A 159 32.24 -15.58 39.26
N CYS A 160 33.29 -15.08 39.88
CA CYS A 160 34.61 -15.08 39.30
C CYS A 160 35.12 -16.52 39.18
N SER A 161 35.48 -16.94 37.97
CA SER A 161 35.97 -18.30 37.70
C SER A 161 37.32 -18.62 38.36
N ILE A 162 38.12 -17.61 38.69
CA ILE A 162 39.46 -17.77 39.29
C ILE A 162 39.34 -17.87 40.82
N HIS A 163 38.61 -16.94 41.42
CA HIS A 163 38.55 -16.78 42.88
C HIS A 163 37.30 -17.36 43.53
N ASN A 164 36.34 -17.85 42.73
CA ASN A 164 35.04 -18.36 43.18
C ASN A 164 34.27 -17.36 44.06
N GLU A 165 34.47 -16.06 43.81
CA GLU A 165 33.89 -14.94 44.55
C GLU A 165 32.93 -14.15 43.67
N VAL A 166 31.90 -13.57 44.29
CA VAL A 166 30.89 -12.78 43.56
C VAL A 166 31.52 -11.54 42.94
N MET A 167 31.30 -11.35 41.65
CA MET A 167 31.79 -10.18 40.92
C MET A 167 30.93 -8.95 41.23
N LYS A 168 31.44 -8.08 42.10
CA LYS A 168 30.77 -6.85 42.55
C LYS A 168 31.40 -5.58 42.02
N LEU A 169 32.54 -5.69 41.35
CA LEU A 169 33.29 -4.58 40.78
C LEU A 169 33.22 -4.65 39.26
N PHE A 170 33.42 -3.52 38.61
CA PHE A 170 33.56 -3.41 37.16
C PHE A 170 34.87 -2.70 36.85
N CYS A 171 35.72 -3.33 36.05
CA CYS A 171 36.92 -2.73 35.51
C CYS A 171 36.58 -2.00 34.21
N ARG A 172 36.68 -0.67 34.20
CA ARG A 172 36.45 0.16 33.02
C ARG A 172 37.57 0.04 32.00
N THR A 173 38.79 -0.23 32.44
CA THR A 173 39.93 -0.45 31.54
C THR A 173 39.70 -1.68 30.68
N ASP A 174 39.25 -2.79 31.26
CA ASP A 174 39.06 -4.06 30.56
C ASP A 174 37.60 -4.36 30.16
N GLN A 175 36.66 -3.49 30.56
CA GLN A 175 35.21 -3.61 30.33
C GLN A 175 34.62 -4.93 30.83
N LYS A 176 34.97 -5.33 32.05
CA LYS A 176 34.57 -6.62 32.65
C LYS A 176 34.12 -6.48 34.10
N CYS A 177 33.12 -7.28 34.48
CA CYS A 177 32.80 -7.51 35.87
C CYS A 177 33.90 -8.37 36.51
N ILE A 178 34.36 -8.01 37.70
CA ILE A 178 35.43 -8.71 38.43
C ILE A 178 35.10 -8.82 39.92
N CYS A 179 35.75 -9.75 40.63
CA CYS A 179 35.66 -9.84 42.09
C CYS A 179 36.69 -8.93 42.79
N TYR A 180 36.63 -8.84 44.12
CA TYR A 180 37.57 -8.02 44.88
C TYR A 180 39.03 -8.51 44.78
N LEU A 181 39.26 -9.83 44.74
CA LEU A 181 40.61 -10.40 44.60
C LEU A 181 41.24 -10.08 43.24
N CYS A 182 40.47 -10.19 42.15
CA CYS A 182 40.90 -9.73 40.82
C CYS A 182 41.37 -8.26 40.82
N SER A 183 40.72 -7.37 41.58
CA SER A 183 41.07 -5.94 41.61
C SER A 183 42.43 -5.64 42.25
N VAL A 184 42.89 -6.49 43.16
CA VAL A 184 44.18 -6.32 43.86
C VAL A 184 45.31 -7.15 43.25
N GLU A 185 44.96 -8.16 42.45
CA GLU A 185 45.89 -9.02 41.70
C GLU A 185 45.97 -8.58 40.23
N GLU A 186 45.22 -9.23 39.34
CA GLU A 186 45.36 -9.07 37.88
C GLU A 186 44.98 -7.67 37.36
N HIS A 187 43.99 -7.02 37.97
CA HIS A 187 43.51 -5.69 37.58
C HIS A 187 44.10 -4.57 38.46
N LYS A 188 45.24 -4.82 39.11
CA LYS A 188 45.86 -3.86 40.01
C LYS A 188 46.26 -2.58 39.26
N GLY A 189 45.68 -1.46 39.70
CA GLY A 189 45.93 -0.14 39.11
C GLY A 189 45.04 0.20 37.92
N HIS A 190 44.09 -0.66 37.54
CA HIS A 190 43.06 -0.33 36.55
C HIS A 190 41.96 0.54 37.16
N ASP A 191 41.21 1.24 36.31
CA ASP A 191 40.03 2.00 36.76
C ASP A 191 38.90 1.03 37.12
N THR A 192 38.72 0.80 38.41
CA THR A 192 37.70 -0.12 38.94
C THR A 192 36.70 0.63 39.80
N VAL A 193 35.43 0.43 39.50
CA VAL A 193 34.28 0.97 40.24
C VAL A 193 33.39 -0.16 40.72
N SER A 194 32.39 0.13 41.57
CA SER A 194 31.37 -0.89 41.88
C SER A 194 30.50 -1.15 40.65
N ALA A 195 30.10 -2.40 40.45
CA ALA A 195 29.23 -2.78 39.34
C ALA A 195 27.87 -2.06 39.41
N ALA A 196 27.39 -1.76 40.62
CA ALA A 196 26.18 -0.97 40.83
C ALA A 196 26.33 0.49 40.34
N ALA A 197 27.46 1.13 40.64
CA ALA A 197 27.72 2.50 40.18
C ALA A 197 27.89 2.57 38.66
N GLU A 198 28.65 1.65 38.06
CA GLU A 198 28.78 1.60 36.59
C GLU A 198 27.43 1.36 35.91
N ARG A 199 26.60 0.45 36.46
CA ARG A 199 25.25 0.22 35.95
C ARG A 199 24.43 1.50 35.94
N THR A 200 24.45 2.28 37.03
CA THR A 200 23.71 3.55 37.09
C THR A 200 24.19 4.55 36.04
N GLU A 201 25.49 4.62 35.77
CA GLU A 201 26.04 5.49 34.73
C GLU A 201 25.62 5.04 33.33
N ARG A 202 25.83 3.76 33.00
CA ARG A 202 25.44 3.17 31.70
C ARG A 202 23.95 3.21 31.46
N GLN A 203 23.15 3.07 32.51
CA GLN A 203 21.70 3.20 32.42
C GLN A 203 21.30 4.63 32.01
N ARG A 204 21.96 5.65 32.56
CA ARG A 204 21.71 7.05 32.17
C ARG A 204 22.11 7.32 30.72
N GLU A 205 23.30 6.86 30.30
CA GLU A 205 23.75 6.97 28.91
C GLU A 205 22.77 6.26 27.95
N LEU A 206 22.26 5.09 28.34
CA LEU A 206 21.29 4.34 27.55
C LEU A 206 19.97 5.11 27.39
N GLU A 207 19.45 5.69 28.48
CA GLU A 207 18.23 6.49 28.47
C GLU A 207 18.37 7.74 27.59
N GLU A 208 19.51 8.43 27.65
CA GLU A 208 19.79 9.58 26.78
C GLU A 208 19.85 9.17 25.30
N ASN A 209 20.57 8.10 24.98
CA ASN A 209 20.64 7.56 23.62
C ASN A 209 19.26 7.15 23.11
N GLN A 210 18.44 6.53 23.96
CA GLN A 210 17.08 6.14 23.61
C GLN A 210 16.22 7.36 23.27
N LEU A 211 16.31 8.44 24.05
CA LEU A 211 15.63 9.72 23.76
C LEU A 211 16.10 10.32 22.44
N GLN A 212 17.41 10.34 22.18
CA GLN A 212 17.96 10.84 20.90
C GLN A 212 17.47 10.04 19.70
N ILE A 213 17.40 8.71 19.81
CA ILE A 213 16.88 7.85 18.75
C ILE A 213 15.39 8.13 18.51
N GLN A 214 14.59 8.25 19.58
CA GLN A 214 13.17 8.57 19.47
C GLN A 214 12.94 9.93 18.79
N GLN A 215 13.74 10.94 19.13
CA GLN A 215 13.68 12.25 18.47
C GLN A 215 14.01 12.13 16.97
N ARG A 216 15.06 11.41 16.62
CA ARG A 216 15.45 11.19 15.21
C ARG A 216 14.37 10.43 14.43
N ILE A 217 13.72 9.44 15.04
CA ILE A 217 12.60 8.73 14.42
C ILE A 217 11.47 9.71 14.10
N GLN A 218 11.05 10.54 15.07
CA GLN A 218 9.99 11.52 14.86
C GLN A 218 10.34 12.53 13.76
N ASP A 219 11.58 12.99 13.70
CA ASP A 219 12.01 13.94 12.67
C ASP A 219 12.05 13.30 11.28
N ARG A 220 12.53 12.04 11.17
CA ARG A 220 12.47 11.28 9.92
C ARG A 220 11.04 10.97 9.48
N GLU A 221 10.13 10.67 10.40
CA GLU A 221 8.71 10.47 10.10
C GLU A 221 8.05 11.75 9.55
N LYS A 222 8.41 12.93 10.07
CA LYS A 222 7.95 14.21 9.52
C LYS A 222 8.48 14.44 8.11
N GLU A 223 9.76 14.15 7.86
CA GLU A 223 10.36 14.26 6.52
C GLU A 223 9.68 13.33 5.51
N VAL A 224 9.38 12.08 5.90
CA VAL A 224 8.63 11.13 5.05
C VAL A 224 7.25 11.67 4.71
N LYS A 225 6.51 12.22 5.69
CA LYS A 225 5.19 12.82 5.44
C LYS A 225 5.26 14.00 4.47
N LEU A 226 6.30 14.83 4.57
CA LEU A 226 6.50 15.94 3.62
C LEU A 226 6.75 15.44 2.20
N LEU A 227 7.56 14.40 2.04
CA LEU A 227 7.81 13.79 0.73
C LEU A 227 6.53 13.17 0.14
N GLN A 228 5.71 12.52 0.95
CA GLN A 228 4.41 11.99 0.53
C GLN A 228 3.47 13.10 0.03
N GLN A 229 3.36 14.21 0.77
CA GLN A 229 2.55 15.36 0.35
C GLN A 229 3.04 15.96 -0.97
N GLN A 230 4.36 15.98 -1.18
CA GLN A 230 4.93 16.47 -2.43
C GLN A 230 4.69 15.52 -3.61
N GLU A 231 4.80 14.21 -3.37
CA GLU A 231 4.46 13.19 -4.37
C GLU A 231 3.00 13.35 -4.81
N GLU A 232 2.08 13.46 -3.86
CA GLU A 232 0.66 13.71 -4.12
C GLU A 232 0.44 15.01 -4.92
N ALA A 233 1.09 16.10 -4.53
CA ALA A 233 1.00 17.38 -5.26
C ALA A 233 1.53 17.28 -6.70
N THR A 234 2.60 16.51 -6.90
CA THR A 234 3.17 16.28 -8.24
C THR A 234 2.20 15.47 -9.09
N ASN A 235 1.65 14.39 -8.55
CA ASN A 235 0.67 13.56 -9.25
C ASN A 235 -0.57 14.36 -9.64
N MET A 236 -1.15 15.14 -8.72
CA MET A 236 -2.27 16.03 -9.03
C MET A 236 -1.93 17.05 -10.13
N SER A 237 -0.71 17.61 -10.11
CA SER A 237 -0.28 18.55 -11.15
C SER A 237 -0.15 17.86 -12.52
N VAL A 238 0.36 16.64 -12.57
CA VAL A 238 0.48 15.87 -13.82
C VAL A 238 -0.91 15.53 -14.35
N ASP A 239 -1.79 15.01 -13.51
CA ASP A 239 -3.17 14.68 -13.88
C ASP A 239 -3.91 15.91 -14.41
N GLN A 240 -3.73 17.07 -13.79
CA GLN A 240 -4.33 18.32 -14.26
C GLN A 240 -3.83 18.74 -15.65
N VAL A 241 -2.53 18.55 -15.94
CA VAL A 241 -1.95 18.83 -17.26
C VAL A 241 -2.50 17.86 -18.30
N VAL A 242 -2.64 16.57 -17.96
CA VAL A 242 -3.24 15.56 -18.84
C VAL A 242 -4.69 15.93 -19.15
N GLU A 243 -5.51 16.20 -18.14
CA GLU A 243 -6.92 16.56 -18.31
C GLU A 243 -7.09 17.82 -19.17
N ASN A 244 -6.28 18.85 -18.94
CA ASN A 244 -6.31 20.07 -19.75
C ASN A 244 -5.89 19.80 -21.20
N SER A 245 -4.90 18.93 -21.41
CA SER A 245 -4.46 18.53 -22.75
C SER A 245 -5.55 17.77 -23.49
N GLU A 246 -6.23 16.83 -22.83
CA GLU A 246 -7.37 16.08 -23.39
C GLU A 246 -8.53 17.01 -23.79
N LYS A 247 -8.84 18.01 -22.96
CA LYS A 247 -9.84 19.05 -23.30
C LYS A 247 -9.46 19.80 -24.57
N ILE A 248 -8.20 20.24 -24.68
CA ILE A 248 -7.71 20.95 -25.87
C ILE A 248 -7.79 20.07 -27.12
N PHE A 249 -7.40 18.80 -27.04
CA PHE A 249 -7.53 17.88 -28.18
C PHE A 249 -9.00 17.62 -28.55
N THR A 250 -9.89 17.55 -27.56
CA THR A 250 -11.34 17.44 -27.79
C THR A 250 -11.89 18.66 -28.54
N ASP A 251 -11.44 19.86 -28.18
CA ASP A 251 -11.83 21.11 -28.87
C ASP A 251 -11.34 21.12 -30.32
N ILE A 252 -10.12 20.64 -30.58
CA ILE A 252 -9.57 20.49 -31.94
C ILE A 252 -10.43 19.53 -32.77
N ILE A 253 -10.81 18.37 -32.21
CA ILE A 253 -11.68 17.41 -32.88
C ILE A 253 -13.04 18.05 -33.22
N CYS A 254 -13.64 18.76 -32.26
CA CYS A 254 -14.91 19.47 -32.47
C CYS A 254 -14.81 20.51 -33.60
N LEU A 255 -13.71 21.26 -33.66
CA LEU A 255 -13.47 22.23 -34.72
C LEU A 255 -13.36 21.56 -36.09
N ILE A 256 -12.64 20.44 -36.19
CA ILE A 256 -12.50 19.67 -37.44
C ILE A 256 -13.86 19.14 -37.90
N ASP A 257 -14.67 18.57 -37.01
CA ASP A 257 -16.01 18.08 -37.35
C ASP A 257 -16.95 19.21 -37.79
N LYS A 258 -16.85 20.39 -37.16
CA LYS A 258 -17.58 21.59 -37.61
C LYS A 258 -17.19 21.96 -39.05
N LYS A 259 -15.89 22.00 -39.37
CA LYS A 259 -15.40 22.32 -40.72
C LYS A 259 -15.79 21.26 -41.76
N LYS A 260 -15.77 19.99 -41.40
CA LYS A 260 -16.33 18.90 -42.22
C LYS A 260 -17.81 19.13 -42.54
N GLY A 261 -18.59 19.57 -41.54
CA GLY A 261 -20.00 19.97 -41.74
C GLY A 261 -20.17 21.13 -42.72
N GLU A 262 -19.36 22.19 -42.59
CA GLU A 262 -19.37 23.34 -43.50
C GLU A 262 -19.11 22.92 -44.96
N VAL A 263 -18.10 22.08 -45.21
CA VAL A 263 -17.79 21.56 -46.56
C VAL A 263 -18.95 20.73 -47.11
N LYS A 264 -19.51 19.82 -46.31
CA LYS A 264 -20.67 18.99 -46.69
C LYS A 264 -21.87 19.86 -47.08
N ASN A 265 -22.19 20.86 -46.26
CA ASN A 265 -23.34 21.73 -46.48
C ASN A 265 -23.17 22.58 -47.75
N LYS A 266 -21.96 23.10 -47.99
CA LYS A 266 -21.66 23.84 -49.23
C LYS A 266 -21.89 22.96 -50.46
N PHE A 267 -21.40 21.72 -50.44
CA PHE A 267 -21.61 20.77 -51.54
C PHE A 267 -23.11 20.45 -51.76
N ARG A 268 -23.85 20.19 -50.68
CA ARG A 268 -25.30 19.91 -50.77
C ARG A 268 -26.10 21.10 -51.29
N SER A 269 -25.77 22.32 -50.86
CA SER A 269 -26.43 23.52 -51.36
C SER A 269 -26.24 23.70 -52.88
N GLN A 270 -25.00 23.52 -53.37
CA GLN A 270 -24.70 23.64 -54.79
C GLN A 270 -25.36 22.53 -55.62
N GLN A 271 -25.38 21.30 -55.08
CA GLN A 271 -26.14 20.19 -55.68
C GLN A 271 -27.63 20.54 -55.78
N GLN A 272 -28.25 21.03 -54.70
CA GLN A 272 -29.67 21.34 -54.66
C GLN A 272 -30.04 22.47 -55.63
N THR A 273 -29.22 23.52 -55.74
CA THR A 273 -29.40 24.58 -56.74
C THR A 273 -29.36 24.01 -58.16
N LYS A 274 -28.35 23.17 -58.47
CA LYS A 274 -28.21 22.59 -59.81
C LYS A 274 -29.34 21.63 -60.15
N VAL A 275 -29.76 20.79 -59.19
CA VAL A 275 -30.91 19.90 -59.36
C VAL A 275 -32.21 20.71 -59.52
N GLY A 276 -32.38 21.79 -58.77
CA GLY A 276 -33.53 22.70 -58.92
C GLY A 276 -33.60 23.33 -60.31
N GLN A 277 -32.47 23.79 -60.86
CA GLN A 277 -32.38 24.31 -62.23
C GLN A 277 -32.81 23.25 -63.26
N VAL A 278 -32.34 22.01 -63.12
CA VAL A 278 -32.70 20.91 -64.03
C VAL A 278 -34.18 20.56 -63.91
N LYS A 279 -34.72 20.51 -62.68
CA LYS A 279 -36.15 20.24 -62.46
C LYS A 279 -37.05 21.32 -63.07
N GLY A 280 -36.70 22.60 -62.91
CA GLY A 280 -37.47 23.69 -63.53
C GLY A 280 -37.53 23.58 -65.05
N LEU A 281 -36.40 23.31 -65.70
CA LEU A 281 -36.37 23.05 -67.15
C LEU A 281 -37.18 21.81 -67.55
N GLN A 282 -37.14 20.75 -66.72
CA GLN A 282 -37.94 19.55 -66.96
C GLN A 282 -39.45 19.87 -66.88
N GLU A 283 -39.88 20.62 -65.86
CA GLU A 283 -41.28 21.03 -65.68
C GLU A 283 -41.78 21.90 -66.85
N GLU A 284 -40.95 22.83 -67.33
CA GLU A 284 -41.25 23.68 -68.50
C GLU A 284 -41.47 22.81 -69.76
N LEU A 285 -40.59 21.85 -70.03
CA LEU A 285 -40.74 20.94 -71.17
C LEU A 285 -41.96 20.03 -71.03
N GLU A 286 -42.24 19.52 -69.83
CA GLU A 286 -43.42 18.69 -69.58
C GLU A 286 -44.73 19.47 -69.83
N GLN A 287 -44.77 20.75 -69.47
CA GLN A 287 -45.88 21.64 -69.79
C GLN A 287 -46.00 21.88 -71.29
N GLU A 288 -44.89 22.16 -71.98
CA GLU A 288 -44.87 22.34 -73.43
C GLU A 288 -45.36 21.07 -74.16
N ILE A 289 -44.90 19.88 -73.76
CA ILE A 289 -45.35 18.60 -74.30
C ILE A 289 -46.86 18.42 -74.09
N THR A 290 -47.37 18.77 -72.91
CA THR A 290 -48.80 18.63 -72.59
C THR A 290 -49.66 19.55 -73.47
N GLU A 291 -49.22 20.79 -73.67
CA GLU A 291 -49.89 21.76 -74.55
C GLU A 291 -49.83 21.32 -76.02
N LEU A 292 -48.68 20.81 -76.48
CA LEU A 292 -48.53 20.26 -77.83
C LEU A 292 -49.45 19.05 -78.05
N LYS A 293 -49.55 18.14 -77.08
CA LYS A 293 -50.49 16.99 -77.13
C LYS A 293 -51.95 17.43 -77.19
N ARG A 294 -52.33 18.47 -76.43
CA ARG A 294 -53.68 19.05 -76.47
C ARG A 294 -54.00 19.60 -77.86
N ARG A 295 -53.09 20.39 -78.44
CA ARG A 295 -53.26 20.95 -79.79
C ARG A 295 -53.31 19.89 -80.88
N ASP A 296 -52.46 18.86 -80.80
CA ASP A 296 -52.51 17.71 -81.71
C ASP A 296 -53.89 17.01 -81.66
N ALA A 297 -54.47 16.84 -80.47
CA ALA A 297 -55.80 16.28 -80.33
C ALA A 297 -56.90 17.17 -80.94
N GLU A 298 -56.83 18.49 -80.75
CA GLU A 298 -57.77 19.46 -81.36
C GLU A 298 -57.69 19.45 -82.89
N LEU A 299 -56.48 19.40 -83.45
CA LEU A 299 -56.27 19.29 -84.89
C LEU A 299 -56.79 17.97 -85.45
N LYS A 300 -56.61 16.85 -84.74
CA LYS A 300 -57.18 15.55 -85.10
C LYS A 300 -58.71 15.59 -85.11
N GLN A 301 -59.34 16.15 -84.08
CA GLN A 301 -60.81 16.30 -84.03
C GLN A 301 -61.33 17.17 -85.17
N LEU A 302 -60.66 18.29 -85.46
CA LEU A 302 -61.02 19.16 -86.57
C LEU A 302 -60.90 18.43 -87.92
N SER A 303 -59.85 17.62 -88.11
CA SER A 303 -59.67 16.83 -89.35
C SER A 303 -60.78 15.79 -89.61
N LEU A 304 -61.52 15.40 -88.57
CA LEU A 304 -62.64 14.46 -88.66
C LEU A 304 -63.99 15.16 -88.91
N THR A 305 -64.02 16.49 -89.01
CA THR A 305 -65.26 17.25 -89.23
C THR A 305 -65.65 17.20 -90.71
N GLU A 306 -66.77 16.56 -91.03
CA GLU A 306 -67.27 16.41 -92.41
C GLU A 306 -67.90 17.69 -92.98
N ASP A 307 -68.42 18.58 -92.13
CA ASP A 307 -69.02 19.84 -92.55
C ASP A 307 -67.94 20.88 -92.92
N HIS A 308 -67.84 21.19 -94.22
CA HIS A 308 -66.83 22.10 -94.75
C HIS A 308 -66.91 23.52 -94.17
N HIS A 309 -68.10 24.02 -93.80
CA HIS A 309 -68.25 25.36 -93.23
C HIS A 309 -67.77 25.39 -91.76
N GLN A 310 -68.12 24.36 -90.99
CA GLN A 310 -67.70 24.20 -89.59
C GLN A 310 -66.19 23.95 -89.46
N PHE A 311 -65.60 23.20 -90.41
CA PHE A 311 -64.15 23.03 -90.51
C PHE A 311 -63.44 24.37 -90.72
N LEU A 312 -63.86 25.15 -91.73
CA LEU A 312 -63.21 26.42 -92.07
C LEU A 312 -63.38 27.46 -90.95
N HIS A 313 -64.55 27.52 -90.31
CA HIS A 313 -64.81 28.42 -89.19
C HIS A 313 -63.96 28.07 -87.95
N SER A 314 -63.90 26.77 -87.60
CA SER A 314 -63.11 26.29 -86.47
C SER A 314 -61.60 26.41 -86.72
N TYR A 315 -61.15 26.12 -87.95
CA TYR A 315 -59.75 26.30 -88.36
C TYR A 315 -59.30 27.77 -88.28
N SER A 316 -60.15 28.70 -88.73
CA SER A 316 -59.86 30.14 -88.69
C SER A 316 -59.82 30.71 -87.27
N SER A 317 -60.40 30.00 -86.30
CA SER A 317 -60.39 30.38 -84.87
C SER A 317 -59.18 29.81 -84.11
N LEU A 318 -58.40 28.92 -84.73
CA LEU A 318 -57.20 28.38 -84.10
C LEU A 318 -56.07 29.42 -84.11
N PRO A 319 -55.40 29.65 -82.96
CA PRO A 319 -54.19 30.45 -82.94
C PRO A 319 -53.14 29.88 -83.89
N PRO A 320 -52.39 30.73 -84.64
CA PRO A 320 -51.28 30.25 -85.46
C PRO A 320 -50.27 29.45 -84.62
N LEU A 321 -49.71 28.40 -85.21
CA LEU A 321 -48.59 27.64 -84.61
C LEU A 321 -47.30 28.48 -84.46
N SER A 322 -47.33 29.76 -84.83
CA SER A 322 -46.23 30.71 -84.69
C SER A 322 -45.94 31.02 -83.23
N GLY A 323 -45.33 30.06 -82.55
CA GLY A 323 -44.26 30.32 -81.61
C GLY A 323 -43.06 29.56 -82.15
N GLU A 324 -42.13 30.26 -82.81
CA GLU A 324 -40.74 29.83 -82.73
C GLU A 324 -40.49 29.63 -81.24
N SER A 325 -40.34 28.38 -80.81
CA SER A 325 -39.88 28.10 -79.46
C SER A 325 -38.58 28.87 -79.32
N THR A 326 -38.59 29.96 -78.53
CA THR A 326 -37.38 30.70 -78.15
C THR A 326 -36.36 29.81 -77.44
N HIS A 327 -36.73 28.56 -77.15
CA HIS A 327 -35.92 27.54 -76.50
C HIS A 327 -35.53 26.38 -77.43
N SER A 328 -35.56 26.55 -78.77
CA SER A 328 -34.93 25.62 -79.74
C SER A 328 -33.39 25.59 -79.66
N SER A 329 -32.85 25.75 -78.45
CA SER A 329 -31.49 25.34 -78.11
C SER A 329 -31.62 23.90 -77.63
N SER A 330 -31.22 22.94 -78.47
CA SER A 330 -30.94 21.57 -78.04
C SER A 330 -30.27 21.60 -76.67
N ILE A 331 -30.94 21.08 -75.64
CA ILE A 331 -30.45 21.14 -74.26
C ILE A 331 -29.13 20.37 -74.22
N ILE A 332 -28.02 21.11 -74.23
CA ILE A 332 -26.69 20.53 -74.06
C ILE A 332 -26.59 20.13 -72.59
N VAL A 333 -26.85 18.86 -72.30
CA VAL A 333 -26.60 18.27 -70.98
C VAL A 333 -25.09 18.28 -70.75
N ARG A 334 -24.59 19.30 -70.07
CA ARG A 334 -23.21 19.32 -69.63
C ARG A 334 -23.00 18.23 -68.57
N PRO A 335 -21.89 17.48 -68.62
CA PRO A 335 -21.54 16.54 -67.56
C PRO A 335 -21.45 17.26 -66.21
N PRO A 336 -21.75 16.57 -65.09
CA PRO A 336 -21.49 17.10 -63.76
C PRO A 336 -20.04 17.61 -63.68
N GLY A 337 -19.85 18.85 -63.24
CA GLY A 337 -18.54 19.47 -63.10
C GLY A 337 -17.58 18.64 -62.25
N ASN A 338 -16.28 18.79 -62.49
CA ASN A 338 -15.22 17.93 -61.98
C ASN A 338 -15.19 17.83 -60.44
N LEU A 339 -15.80 16.77 -59.90
CA LEU A 339 -15.81 16.45 -58.47
C LEU A 339 -14.45 16.01 -57.94
N LYS A 340 -13.52 15.61 -58.82
CA LYS A 340 -12.18 15.13 -58.41
C LYS A 340 -11.33 16.24 -57.80
N ASP A 341 -11.55 17.48 -58.22
CA ASP A 341 -10.78 18.64 -57.72
C ASP A 341 -11.05 18.92 -56.24
N VAL A 342 -12.29 18.66 -55.77
CA VAL A 342 -12.66 18.82 -54.36
C VAL A 342 -12.01 17.73 -53.51
N THR A 343 -12.04 16.47 -53.98
CA THR A 343 -11.37 15.37 -53.28
C THR A 343 -9.86 15.60 -53.19
N ALA A 344 -9.23 16.09 -54.26
CA ALA A 344 -7.82 16.45 -54.27
C ALA A 344 -7.51 17.55 -53.24
N ALA A 345 -8.34 18.60 -53.16
CA ALA A 345 -8.17 19.68 -52.18
C ALA A 345 -8.30 19.19 -50.72
N VAL A 346 -9.22 18.26 -50.44
CA VAL A 346 -9.38 17.65 -49.10
C VAL A 346 -8.18 16.75 -48.75
N LEU A 347 -7.61 16.04 -49.73
CA LEU A 347 -6.38 15.27 -49.53
C LEU A 347 -5.17 16.17 -49.23
N GLU A 348 -5.06 17.31 -49.90
CA GLU A 348 -4.01 18.29 -49.62
C GLU A 348 -4.16 18.89 -48.22
N LEU A 349 -5.39 19.22 -47.79
CA LEU A 349 -5.67 19.67 -46.43
C LEU A 349 -5.24 18.62 -45.38
N ARG A 350 -5.56 17.34 -45.62
CA ARG A 350 -5.14 16.24 -44.74
C ARG A 350 -3.62 16.20 -44.59
N LYS A 351 -2.88 16.27 -45.70
CA LYS A 351 -1.42 16.23 -45.68
C LYS A 351 -0.84 17.39 -44.85
N LYS A 352 -1.35 18.61 -45.05
CA LYS A 352 -0.92 19.78 -44.26
C LYS A 352 -1.21 19.60 -42.77
N LEU A 353 -2.36 19.03 -42.41
CA LEU A 353 -2.69 18.74 -41.02
C LEU A 353 -1.75 17.70 -40.40
N GLU A 354 -1.45 16.63 -41.13
CA GLU A 354 -0.51 15.58 -40.68
C GLU A 354 0.91 16.13 -40.46
N ASP A 355 1.37 17.02 -41.33
CA ASP A 355 2.69 17.67 -41.21
C ASP A 355 2.75 18.58 -39.97
N ILE A 356 1.73 19.42 -39.75
CA ILE A 356 1.63 20.30 -38.57
C ILE A 356 1.59 19.47 -37.29
N LEU A 357 0.75 18.42 -37.24
CA LEU A 357 0.63 17.56 -36.07
C LEU A 357 1.96 16.88 -35.73
N ARG A 358 2.71 16.43 -36.74
CA ARG A 358 4.02 15.79 -36.54
C ARG A 358 5.02 16.73 -35.90
N GLU A 359 5.16 17.95 -36.43
CA GLU A 359 6.08 18.96 -35.92
C GLU A 359 5.73 19.35 -34.47
N GLU A 360 4.44 19.64 -34.24
CA GLU A 360 3.95 20.14 -32.96
C GLU A 360 3.99 19.07 -31.86
N LEU A 361 3.61 17.82 -32.17
CA LEU A 361 3.72 16.71 -31.22
C LEU A 361 5.18 16.44 -30.84
N THR A 362 6.12 16.58 -31.78
CA THR A 362 7.56 16.47 -31.48
C THR A 362 8.00 17.55 -30.48
N ARG A 363 7.53 18.79 -30.65
CA ARG A 363 7.80 19.89 -29.72
C ARG A 363 7.21 19.65 -28.33
N ILE A 364 5.98 19.14 -28.27
CA ILE A 364 5.32 18.78 -27.01
C ILE A 364 6.11 17.67 -26.29
N SER A 365 6.49 16.61 -27.00
CA SER A 365 7.30 15.52 -26.44
C SER A 365 8.64 16.02 -25.88
N LEU A 366 9.34 16.92 -26.58
CA LEU A 366 10.57 17.52 -26.07
C LEU A 366 10.33 18.29 -24.77
N THR A 367 9.23 19.04 -24.68
CA THR A 367 8.87 19.80 -23.48
C THR A 367 8.60 18.87 -22.29
N ILE A 368 7.90 17.75 -22.51
CA ILE A 368 7.65 16.73 -21.46
C ILE A 368 8.97 16.14 -20.97
N THR A 369 9.91 15.85 -21.87
CA THR A 369 11.21 15.23 -21.52
C THR A 369 12.14 16.19 -20.75
N GLN A 370 11.90 17.51 -20.83
CA GLN A 370 12.66 18.54 -20.10
C GLN A 370 12.13 18.80 -18.70
N VAL A 371 10.95 18.28 -18.34
CA VAL A 371 10.45 18.30 -16.95
C VAL A 371 11.22 17.22 -16.17
N ASP A 372 12.47 17.55 -15.84
CA ASP A 372 13.36 16.67 -15.08
C ASP A 372 12.82 16.56 -13.64
N VAL A 373 12.37 15.35 -13.28
CA VAL A 373 12.04 14.96 -11.91
C VAL A 373 13.36 14.62 -11.21
N SER A 374 14.29 15.57 -11.18
CA SER A 374 15.60 15.36 -10.56
C SER A 374 15.44 15.24 -9.04
N PRO A 375 16.25 14.41 -8.36
CA PRO A 375 16.25 14.31 -6.91
C PRO A 375 16.46 15.70 -6.29
N TRP A 376 15.74 15.97 -5.21
CA TRP A 376 15.77 17.24 -4.45
C TRP A 376 17.15 17.74 -4.02
N GLU A 377 18.17 16.90 -4.10
CA GLU A 377 19.55 17.30 -3.86
C GLU A 377 20.29 17.45 -5.19
N PRO A 378 20.77 18.66 -5.51
CA PRO A 378 21.66 18.87 -6.65
C PRO A 378 22.92 18.02 -6.45
N LYS A 379 23.16 17.03 -7.33
CA LYS A 379 24.33 16.13 -7.23
C LYS A 379 25.46 16.53 -8.18
N SER A 380 25.14 17.33 -9.19
CA SER A 380 26.07 17.80 -10.19
C SER A 380 26.20 19.33 -10.17
N ARG A 381 27.35 19.83 -10.65
CA ARG A 381 27.57 21.27 -10.82
C ARG A 381 26.50 21.91 -11.74
N PRO A 382 26.08 21.30 -12.86
CA PRO A 382 24.91 21.74 -13.62
C PRO A 382 23.64 21.89 -12.77
N ASP A 383 23.33 20.94 -11.89
CA ASP A 383 22.13 20.97 -11.04
C ASP A 383 22.18 22.15 -10.06
N PHE A 384 23.34 22.49 -9.51
CA PHE A 384 23.47 23.67 -8.65
C PHE A 384 23.29 24.99 -9.42
N LEU A 385 23.66 25.01 -10.70
CA LEU A 385 23.57 26.21 -11.53
C LEU A 385 22.13 26.54 -11.94
N THR A 386 21.18 25.60 -11.90
CA THR A 386 19.75 25.90 -12.12
C THR A 386 19.14 26.73 -10.99
N TYR A 387 19.69 26.65 -9.78
CA TYR A 387 19.31 27.47 -8.63
C TYR A 387 20.11 28.78 -8.51
N TYR A 388 21.04 29.04 -9.43
CA TYR A 388 21.87 30.25 -9.40
C TYR A 388 21.00 31.50 -9.54
N ARG A 389 20.94 32.30 -8.46
CA ARG A 389 20.38 33.65 -8.47
C ARG A 389 21.53 34.64 -8.37
N ASN A 390 21.55 35.63 -9.26
CA ASN A 390 22.52 36.72 -9.17
C ASN A 390 22.13 37.65 -8.00
N LEU A 391 22.68 37.39 -6.82
CA LEU A 391 22.40 38.17 -5.61
C LEU A 391 23.03 39.56 -5.71
N THR A 392 22.19 40.59 -5.81
CA THR A 392 22.58 41.99 -5.62
C THR A 392 22.34 42.36 -4.15
N LEU A 393 23.41 42.42 -3.36
CA LEU A 393 23.33 42.95 -1.99
C LEU A 393 23.38 44.48 -2.05
N ASP A 394 22.44 45.15 -1.38
CA ASP A 394 22.50 46.58 -1.12
C ASP A 394 23.53 46.84 0.01
N PRO A 395 24.59 47.63 -0.26
CA PRO A 395 25.62 47.92 0.72
C PRO A 395 25.12 48.56 2.02
N ASN A 396 23.97 49.24 1.99
CA ASN A 396 23.44 49.97 3.14
C ASN A 396 22.61 49.11 4.10
N THR A 397 22.18 47.92 3.65
CA THR A 397 21.29 47.03 4.42
C THR A 397 21.89 45.64 4.66
N ALA A 398 23.03 45.31 4.04
CA ALA A 398 23.71 44.03 4.24
C ALA A 398 24.29 43.89 5.67
N HIS A 399 24.15 42.69 6.24
CA HIS A 399 24.70 42.34 7.54
C HIS A 399 26.22 42.59 7.59
N THR A 400 26.73 43.17 8.68
CA THR A 400 28.14 43.65 8.84
C THR A 400 29.25 42.61 8.61
N ARG A 401 28.90 41.33 8.48
CA ARG A 401 29.85 40.22 8.20
C ARG A 401 29.95 39.84 6.72
N LEU A 402 29.14 40.46 5.86
CA LEU A 402 29.14 40.24 4.41
C LEU A 402 29.63 41.51 3.72
N MET A 403 30.79 41.45 3.09
CA MET A 403 31.33 42.56 2.30
C MET A 403 31.27 42.23 0.81
N MET A 404 30.75 43.17 0.03
CA MET A 404 30.77 43.13 -1.44
C MET A 404 32.08 43.68 -1.96
N LEU A 405 32.87 42.88 -2.68
CA LEU A 405 33.99 43.40 -3.45
C LEU A 405 33.50 43.85 -4.82
N LYS A 406 33.99 45.00 -5.31
CA LYS A 406 33.56 45.61 -6.58
C LYS A 406 33.55 44.56 -7.71
N LYS A 407 32.33 44.28 -8.18
CA LYS A 407 31.91 43.27 -9.19
C LYS A 407 31.72 41.84 -8.69
N LYS A 408 30.59 41.63 -7.99
CA LYS A 408 29.84 40.35 -7.87
C LYS A 408 30.49 39.22 -7.05
N LYS A 409 31.43 39.52 -6.13
CA LYS A 409 31.94 38.54 -5.15
C LYS A 409 31.60 38.99 -3.74
N VAL A 410 30.93 38.11 -2.98
CA VAL A 410 30.68 38.24 -1.53
C VAL A 410 31.71 37.38 -0.80
N ILE A 411 32.38 37.94 0.20
CA ILE A 411 33.31 37.21 1.07
C ILE A 411 32.76 37.25 2.50
N GLY A 412 32.63 36.08 3.14
CA GLY A 412 32.38 36.00 4.57
C GLY A 412 33.69 36.19 5.32
N VAL A 413 33.78 37.22 6.18
CA VAL A 413 34.97 37.45 7.00
C VAL A 413 34.88 36.56 8.25
N ALA A 414 35.62 35.45 8.26
CA ALA A 414 35.81 34.66 9.47
C ALA A 414 36.82 35.37 10.38
N ARG A 415 36.43 35.73 11.62
CA ARG A 415 37.40 36.14 12.64
C ARG A 415 38.17 34.90 13.09
N THR A 416 39.48 34.90 12.88
CA THR A 416 40.40 33.96 13.53
C THR A 416 40.29 34.18 15.03
N LEU A 417 39.68 33.23 15.75
CA LEU A 417 39.76 33.19 17.21
C LEU A 417 41.19 32.75 17.56
N HIS A 418 42.00 33.69 18.02
CA HIS A 418 43.29 33.36 18.64
C HIS A 418 43.02 32.61 19.95
N TYR A 419 43.24 31.29 19.95
CA TYR A 419 43.41 30.55 21.20
C TYR A 419 44.80 30.86 21.75
N THR A 420 44.86 31.58 22.87
CA THR A 420 46.09 31.73 23.65
C THR A 420 46.46 30.39 24.27
N SER A 421 47.54 29.78 23.75
CA SER A 421 48.20 28.64 24.39
C SER A 421 49.12 29.11 25.52
N GLY A 422 48.87 28.66 26.74
CA GLY A 422 49.92 28.21 27.66
C GLY A 422 50.41 29.15 28.78
N LYS A 423 50.26 28.62 30.01
CA LYS A 423 51.29 28.39 31.06
C LYS A 423 51.41 29.31 32.29
N GLN A 424 51.46 28.59 33.43
CA GLN A 424 52.15 28.85 34.73
C GLN A 424 51.55 29.97 35.60
N LEU A 425 51.26 29.76 36.89
CA LEU A 425 51.78 28.89 37.96
C LEU A 425 50.69 28.12 38.70
#